data_AF-A0AAF0LV48-F1
#
_entry.id   AF-A0AAF0LV48-F1
#
_cell.length_a   1.000
_cell.length_b   1.000
_cell.length_c   1.000
_cell.angle_alpha   90.00
_cell.angle_beta   90.00
_cell.angle_gamma   90.00
#
_symmetry.space_group_name_H-M   'P 1'
#
loop_
_entity.id
_entity.type
_entity.pdbx_description
1 polymer ?
#
loop_
_entity_poly.entity_id
_entity_poly.type
_entity_poly.pdbx_seq_one_letter_code
_entity_poly.pdbx_strand_id
1 'polypeptide(L)'
;MTDGATAKRHLRLQLVSLTLAFDDVRFFGAAIFTDANDPDGPWATVLIDHAGEAPWFRLTTTDPSGSDVSEVAMAETDRLMRFVLTHQPERIGRTRPTPPAR
;
A
#
# COMPACT_ATOMS: atom_id res chain seq x y z
N MET A 1 -33.21 6.33 21.95
CA MET A 1 -32.44 5.80 20.80
C MET A 1 -31.57 6.93 20.29
N THR A 2 -30.31 6.97 20.72
CA THR A 2 -29.34 7.95 20.21
C THR A 2 -28.62 7.31 19.02
N ASP A 3 -28.76 7.93 17.85
CA ASP A 3 -28.03 7.60 16.63
C ASP A 3 -26.52 7.59 16.93
N GLY A 4 -25.97 6.39 17.07
CA GLY A 4 -24.53 6.14 17.11
C GLY A 4 -23.97 6.19 15.69
N ALA A 5 -24.08 7.34 15.03
CA ALA A 5 -23.23 7.62 13.90
C ALA A 5 -21.82 7.80 14.46
N THR A 6 -21.05 6.70 14.51
CA THR A 6 -19.64 6.70 14.84
C THR A 6 -18.99 7.74 13.95
N ALA A 7 -18.67 8.91 14.51
CA ALA A 7 -17.96 9.94 13.78
C ALA A 7 -16.69 9.28 13.24
N LYS A 8 -16.57 9.19 11.90
CA LYS A 8 -15.40 8.59 11.27
C LYS A 8 -14.17 9.31 11.81
N ARG A 9 -13.41 8.64 12.68
CA ARG A 9 -12.17 9.17 13.24
C ARG A 9 -11.29 9.58 12.05
N HIS A 10 -10.79 10.81 12.07
CA HIS A 10 -9.89 11.26 11.01
C HIS A 10 -8.54 10.57 11.17
N LEU A 11 -8.40 9.40 10.53
CA LEU A 11 -7.16 8.62 10.54
C LEU A 11 -6.05 9.39 9.84
N ARG A 12 -4.89 9.51 10.49
CA ARG A 12 -3.70 10.11 9.91
C ARG A 12 -2.65 9.03 9.75
N LEU A 13 -2.63 8.39 8.59
CA LEU A 13 -1.71 7.29 8.33
C LEU A 13 -0.26 7.81 8.22
N GLN A 14 0.68 7.16 8.91
CA GLN A 14 2.12 7.42 8.78
C GLN A 14 2.83 6.17 8.30
N LEU A 15 3.58 6.29 7.21
CA LEU A 15 4.44 5.21 6.71
C LEU A 15 5.62 5.03 7.68
N VAL A 16 5.72 3.84 8.25
CA VAL A 16 6.81 3.45 9.15
C VAL A 16 7.93 2.79 8.34
N SER A 17 7.57 1.88 7.44
CA SER A 17 8.53 1.17 6.60
C SER A 17 7.94 0.81 5.26
N LEU A 18 8.75 0.90 4.21
CA LEU A 18 8.49 0.30 2.91
C LEU A 18 9.70 -0.56 2.54
N THR A 19 9.46 -1.85 2.39
CA THR A 19 10.49 -2.80 1.95
C THR A 19 10.02 -3.45 0.67
N LEU A 20 10.84 -3.38 -0.37
CA LEU A 20 10.63 -4.06 -1.65
C LEU A 20 11.88 -4.87 -1.96
N ALA A 21 11.71 -6.17 -2.17
CA ALA A 21 12.70 -7.06 -2.74
C ALA A 21 12.29 -7.38 -4.17
N PHE A 22 13.26 -7.46 -5.08
CA PHE A 22 13.00 -7.76 -6.48
C PHE A 22 14.10 -8.61 -7.07
N ASP A 23 13.73 -9.38 -8.08
CA ASP A 23 14.62 -10.00 -9.06
C ASP A 23 14.32 -9.42 -10.47
N ASP A 24 14.94 -9.96 -11.51
CA ASP A 24 14.80 -9.45 -12.88
C ASP A 24 13.34 -9.39 -13.40
N VAL A 25 12.42 -10.16 -12.82
CA VAL A 25 11.05 -10.31 -13.34
C VAL A 25 9.96 -10.16 -12.28
N ARG A 26 10.28 -10.28 -10.99
CA ARG A 26 9.34 -10.33 -9.88
C ARG A 26 9.77 -9.43 -8.73
N PHE A 27 8.80 -9.04 -7.92
CA PHE A 27 9.03 -8.33 -6.67
C PHE A 27 8.06 -8.80 -5.60
N PHE A 28 8.44 -8.59 -4.35
CA PHE A 28 7.61 -8.80 -3.18
C PHE A 28 8.02 -7.82 -2.09
N GLY A 29 7.16 -7.56 -1.13
CA GLY A 29 7.47 -6.60 -0.10
C GLY A 29 6.35 -6.38 0.89
N ALA A 30 6.54 -5.36 1.71
CA ALA A 30 5.54 -4.90 2.65
C ALA A 30 5.64 -3.39 2.85
N ALA A 31 4.47 -2.78 3.03
CA ALA A 31 4.33 -1.44 3.57
C ALA A 31 3.73 -1.53 4.97
N ILE A 32 4.36 -0.87 5.93
CA ILE A 32 3.95 -0.88 7.34
C ILE A 32 3.58 0.54 7.72
N PHE A 33 2.40 0.70 8.31
CA PHE A 33 1.85 1.97 8.72
C PHE A 33 1.41 1.96 10.17
N THR A 34 1.40 3.15 10.77
CA THR A 34 0.76 3.42 12.06
C THR A 34 -0.28 4.54 11.91
N ASP A 35 -1.26 4.61 12.82
CA ASP A 35 -2.11 5.79 12.96
C ASP A 35 -1.35 6.84 13.77
N ALA A 36 -1.01 7.97 13.17
CA ALA A 36 -0.30 9.05 13.84
C ALA A 36 -1.11 9.66 15.01
N ASN A 37 -2.42 9.41 15.09
CA ASN A 37 -3.23 9.80 16.25
C ASN A 37 -3.18 8.77 17.39
N ASP A 38 -2.66 7.56 17.15
CA ASP A 38 -2.45 6.50 18.14
C ASP A 38 -1.22 5.66 17.75
N PRO A 39 0.00 6.22 17.95
CA PRO A 39 1.23 5.62 17.44
C PRO A 39 1.58 4.29 18.13
N ASP A 40 1.05 4.06 19.34
CA ASP A 40 1.19 2.81 20.12
C ASP A 40 0.13 1.77 19.75
N GLY A 41 -0.83 2.14 18.89
CA GLY A 41 -1.84 1.26 18.34
C GLY A 41 -1.25 0.18 17.40
N PRO A 42 -2.08 -0.78 16.96
CA PRO A 42 -1.64 -1.84 16.07
C PRO A 42 -1.16 -1.28 14.74
N TRP A 43 -0.04 -1.79 14.24
CA TRP A 43 0.45 -1.45 12.91
C TRP A 43 -0.39 -2.13 11.84
N ALA A 44 -0.73 -1.37 10.80
CA ALA A 44 -1.29 -1.94 9.58
C ALA A 44 -0.15 -2.39 8.67
N THR A 45 -0.07 -3.69 8.41
CA THR A 45 0.90 -4.26 7.47
C THR A 45 0.19 -4.70 6.21
N VAL A 46 0.63 -4.15 5.08
CA VAL A 46 0.15 -4.51 3.75
C VAL A 46 1.26 -5.25 3.01
N LEU A 47 1.03 -6.51 2.69
CA LEU A 47 1.88 -7.33 1.85
C LEU A 47 1.68 -6.93 0.39
N ILE A 48 2.79 -6.85 -0.34
CA ILE A 48 2.84 -6.47 -1.74
C ILE A 48 3.44 -7.64 -2.49
N ASP A 49 2.64 -8.30 -3.33
CA ASP A 49 3.09 -9.42 -4.16
C ASP A 49 3.08 -9.03 -5.63
N HIS A 50 4.02 -9.55 -6.41
CA HIS A 50 4.00 -9.42 -7.86
C HIS A 50 2.76 -10.11 -8.47
N ALA A 51 2.16 -9.45 -9.45
CA ALA A 51 1.14 -10.01 -10.34
C ALA A 51 1.68 -10.09 -11.78
N GLY A 52 1.27 -11.14 -12.49
CA GLY A 52 1.66 -11.37 -13.89
C GLY A 52 0.94 -10.50 -14.93
N GLU A 53 0.02 -9.64 -14.49
CA GLU A 53 -0.73 -8.71 -15.34
C GLU A 53 -0.94 -7.39 -14.61
N ALA A 54 -1.24 -6.32 -15.36
CA ALA A 54 -1.52 -5.00 -14.79
C ALA A 54 -2.63 -5.10 -13.70
N PRO A 55 -2.46 -4.44 -12.53
CA PRO A 55 -1.49 -3.39 -12.20
C PRO A 55 -0.10 -3.90 -11.78
N TRP A 56 0.19 -5.19 -11.98
CA TRP A 56 1.47 -5.87 -11.71
C TRP A 56 1.77 -6.14 -10.25
N PHE A 57 0.83 -5.84 -9.35
CA PHE A 57 0.89 -6.21 -7.95
C PHE A 57 -0.49 -6.66 -7.43
N ARG A 58 -0.45 -7.41 -6.33
CA ARG A 58 -1.59 -7.72 -5.47
C ARG A 58 -1.25 -7.24 -4.05
N LEU A 59 -2.27 -6.75 -3.35
CA LEU A 59 -2.13 -6.26 -1.99
C LEU A 59 -2.94 -7.15 -1.05
N THR A 60 -2.36 -7.49 0.10
CA THR A 60 -3.04 -8.26 1.14
C THR A 60 -2.74 -7.63 2.50
N THR A 61 -3.77 -7.36 3.30
CA THR A 61 -3.58 -6.96 4.69
C THR A 61 -3.33 -8.18 5.58
N THR A 62 -2.44 -8.05 6.56
CA THR A 62 -2.27 -9.10 7.59
C THR A 62 -3.33 -9.04 8.69
N ASP A 63 -4.15 -7.98 8.70
CA ASP A 63 -5.24 -7.80 9.66
C ASP A 63 -6.51 -8.51 9.17
N PRO A 64 -6.90 -9.64 9.78
CA PRO A 64 -8.09 -10.39 9.37
C PRO A 64 -9.39 -9.69 9.80
N SER A 65 -9.32 -8.71 10.70
CA SER A 65 -10.49 -7.99 11.21
C SER A 65 -10.94 -6.84 10.31
N GLY A 66 -10.08 -6.39 9.39
CA GLY A 66 -10.38 -5.30 8.48
C GLY A 66 -10.57 -3.96 9.20
N SER A 67 -9.68 -3.62 10.13
CA SER A 67 -9.76 -2.32 10.81
C SER A 67 -9.68 -1.14 9.82
N ASP A 68 -10.28 0.00 10.19
CA ASP A 68 -10.24 1.23 9.38
C ASP A 68 -8.79 1.63 9.00
N VAL A 69 -7.82 1.40 9.90
CA VAL A 69 -6.39 1.67 9.64
C VAL A 69 -5.87 0.77 8.52
N SER A 70 -6.23 -0.52 8.54
CA SER A 70 -5.86 -1.49 7.49
C SER A 70 -6.49 -1.17 6.14
N GLU A 71 -7.76 -0.73 6.12
CA GLU A 71 -8.41 -0.29 4.89
C GLU A 71 -7.72 0.92 4.26
N VAL A 72 -7.39 1.93 5.08
CA VAL A 72 -6.67 3.12 4.62
C VAL A 72 -5.24 2.76 4.19
N ALA A 73 -4.55 1.87 4.91
CA ALA A 73 -3.22 1.41 4.55
C ALA A 73 -3.18 0.67 3.20
N MET A 74 -4.20 -0.15 2.90
CA MET A 74 -4.34 -0.81 1.59
C MET A 74 -4.46 0.23 0.47
N ALA A 75 -5.29 1.27 0.66
CA ALA A 75 -5.47 2.33 -0.32
C ALA A 75 -4.20 3.17 -0.53
N GLU A 76 -3.48 3.53 0.54
CA GLU A 76 -2.21 4.26 0.42
C GLU A 76 -1.10 3.40 -0.21
N THR A 77 -1.09 2.09 0.06
CA THR A 77 -0.14 1.16 -0.57
C THR A 77 -0.37 1.04 -2.08
N ASP A 78 -1.63 0.98 -2.53
CA ASP A 78 -1.95 1.01 -3.97
C ASP A 78 -1.44 2.29 -4.64
N ARG A 79 -1.67 3.45 -4.02
CA ARG A 79 -1.16 4.73 -4.54
C ARG A 79 0.36 4.76 -4.60
N LEU A 80 1.03 4.28 -3.55
CA LEU A 80 2.49 4.23 -3.49
C LEU A 80 3.05 3.32 -4.59
N MET A 81 2.47 2.13 -4.78
CA MET A 81 2.93 1.20 -5.82
C MET A 81 2.69 1.75 -7.23
N ARG A 82 1.55 2.40 -7.49
CA ARG A 82 1.31 3.08 -8.77
C ARG A 82 2.28 4.24 -9.00
N PHE A 83 2.63 4.98 -7.94
CA PHE A 83 3.64 6.04 -8.02
C PHE A 83 5.01 5.48 -8.42
N VAL A 84 5.44 4.38 -7.77
CA VAL A 84 6.71 3.69 -8.08
C VAL A 84 6.70 3.18 -9.52
N LEU A 85 5.65 2.48 -9.95
CA LEU A 85 5.51 1.99 -11.33
C LEU A 85 5.54 3.10 -12.38
N THR A 86 4.98 4.27 -12.05
CA THR A 86 4.92 5.41 -12.97
C THR A 86 6.27 6.12 -13.09
N HIS A 87 6.94 6.36 -11.96
CA HIS A 87 8.08 7.27 -11.91
C HIS A 87 9.43 6.56 -11.87
N GLN A 88 9.49 5.38 -11.25
CA GLN A 88 10.70 4.60 -11.03
C GLN A 88 10.48 3.08 -11.22
N PRO A 89 9.88 2.63 -12.34
CA PRO A 89 9.61 1.21 -12.58
C PRO A 89 10.88 0.35 -12.55
N GLU A 90 12.03 0.92 -12.92
CA GLU A 90 13.32 0.25 -12.89
C GLU A 90 13.75 -0.20 -11.49
N ARG A 91 13.25 0.45 -10.43
CA ARG A 91 13.53 0.06 -9.03
C ARG A 91 12.84 -1.23 -8.61
N ILE A 92 11.93 -1.74 -9.41
CA ILE A 92 11.20 -3.00 -9.18
C ILE A 92 11.30 -3.94 -10.38
N GLY A 93 12.41 -3.84 -11.15
CA GLY A 93 12.69 -4.72 -12.28
C GLY A 93 11.77 -4.50 -13.48
N ARG A 94 11.14 -3.32 -13.62
CA ARG A 94 10.25 -3.00 -14.75
C ARG A 94 10.85 -1.94 -15.66
N THR A 95 10.51 -2.02 -16.94
CA THR A 95 10.88 -0.97 -17.91
C THR A 95 9.91 0.19 -17.85
N ARG A 96 10.42 1.40 -18.09
CA ARG A 96 9.59 2.60 -18.16
C ARG A 96 8.59 2.50 -19.31
N PRO A 97 7.30 2.80 -19.11
CA PRO A 97 6.37 2.90 -20.21
C PRO A 97 6.89 3.93 -21.21
N THR A 98 7.06 3.53 -22.48
CA THR A 98 7.40 4.47 -23.55
C THR A 98 6.23 5.43 -23.69
N PRO A 99 6.44 6.77 -23.68
CA PRO A 99 5.38 7.71 -23.96
C PRO A 99 4.71 7.38 -25.30
N PRO A 100 3.39 7.53 -25.44
CA PRO A 100 2.74 7.34 -26.74
C PRO A 100 3.36 8.29 -27.77
N ALA A 101 3.58 7.78 -28.98
CA ALA A 101 4.02 8.60 -30.10
C ALA A 101 3.01 9.74 -30.31
N ARG A 102 3.52 10.98 -30.37
CA ARG A 102 2.71 12.18 -30.64
C ARG A 102 2.14 12.15 -32.06
#